data_AF-A0A9J6FYT3-F1
#
_entry.id   AF-A0A9J6FYT3-F1
#
_cell.length_a   1.000
_cell.length_b   1.000
_cell.length_c   1.000
_cell.angle_alpha   90.00
_cell.angle_beta   90.00
_cell.angle_gamma   90.00
#
_symmetry.space_group_name_H-M   'P 1'
#
loop_
_entity.id
_entity.type
_entity.pdbx_description
1 polymer ?
#
loop_
_entity_poly.entity_id
_entity_poly.type
_entity_poly.pdbx_seq_one_letter_code
_entity_poly.pdbx_strand_id
1 'polypeptide(L)'
;MTLHSPHLGEQVHHRALHEDNENWFDMHDTSFGGTGQKAPIADVDDGRLLWLENDFTCYVKKVQASSVASGNGAFTGETFEALLFTTKSTVETTRYLLTQGINYVLTRKPKQRPIEAVFGRVRYMCGGNDMLDARAVDGCFGPNCKIQVRKAT
;
A
#
# COMPACT_ATOMS: atom_id res chain seq x y z
N MET A 1 -39.21 9.99 -26.81
CA MET A 1 -38.66 9.43 -25.55
C MET A 1 -37.37 8.72 -25.90
N THR A 2 -36.24 9.37 -25.66
CA THR A 2 -34.91 8.80 -25.91
C THR A 2 -34.61 7.84 -24.77
N LEU A 3 -34.57 6.53 -25.06
CA LEU A 3 -34.12 5.50 -24.12
C LEU A 3 -32.62 5.71 -23.87
N HIS A 4 -32.29 6.32 -22.73
CA HIS A 4 -30.91 6.33 -22.23
C HIS A 4 -30.55 4.89 -21.86
N SER A 5 -29.64 4.28 -22.61
CA SER A 5 -29.14 2.93 -22.36
C SER A 5 -28.20 2.96 -21.15
N PRO A 6 -28.57 2.37 -19.99
CA PRO A 6 -27.76 2.45 -18.76
C PRO A 6 -26.45 1.64 -18.86
N HIS A 7 -26.32 0.78 -19.86
CA HIS A 7 -25.21 -0.16 -19.99
C HIS A 7 -23.88 0.50 -20.39
N LEU A 8 -23.92 1.67 -21.04
CA LEU A 8 -22.71 2.40 -21.41
C LEU A 8 -22.07 3.11 -20.20
N GLY A 9 -22.90 3.63 -19.28
CA GLY A 9 -22.41 4.34 -18.10
C GLY A 9 -21.69 3.41 -17.11
N GLU A 10 -22.16 2.18 -16.98
CA GLU A 10 -21.62 1.19 -16.06
C GLU A 10 -20.25 0.64 -16.52
N GLN A 11 -20.08 0.41 -17.83
CA GLN A 11 -18.80 -0.04 -18.40
C GLN A 11 -17.71 1.03 -18.39
N VAL A 12 -18.06 2.29 -18.65
CA VAL A 12 -17.11 3.42 -18.58
C VAL A 12 -16.69 3.66 -17.14
N HIS A 13 -17.62 3.54 -16.18
CA HIS A 13 -17.30 3.61 -14.76
C HIS A 13 -16.35 2.47 -14.37
N HIS A 14 -16.66 1.21 -14.72
CA HIS A 14 -15.78 0.06 -14.41
C HIS A 14 -14.35 0.17 -14.98
N ARG A 15 -14.20 0.73 -16.18
CA ARG A 15 -12.89 0.94 -16.81
C ARG A 15 -12.08 2.04 -16.10
N ALA A 16 -12.72 3.15 -15.75
CA ALA A 16 -12.10 4.22 -14.97
C ALA A 16 -11.70 3.73 -13.55
N LEU A 17 -12.56 2.92 -12.92
CA LEU A 17 -12.25 2.30 -11.61
C LEU A 17 -11.00 1.41 -11.66
N HIS A 18 -10.77 0.70 -12.78
CA HIS A 18 -9.58 -0.14 -12.94
C HIS A 18 -8.31 0.69 -13.17
N GLU A 19 -8.40 1.77 -13.96
CA GLU A 19 -7.27 2.65 -14.26
C GLU A 19 -6.82 3.44 -13.01
N ASP A 20 -7.76 3.94 -12.20
CA ASP A 20 -7.43 4.66 -10.96
C ASP A 20 -6.82 3.75 -9.88
N ASN A 21 -7.25 2.48 -9.80
CA ASN A 21 -6.74 1.56 -8.79
C ASN A 21 -5.31 1.09 -9.12
N GLU A 22 -5.03 0.77 -10.38
CA GLU A 22 -3.67 0.45 -10.85
C GLU A 22 -2.70 1.63 -10.63
N ASN A 23 -3.18 2.86 -10.82
CA ASN A 23 -2.39 4.07 -10.55
C ASN A 23 -1.98 4.19 -9.08
N TRP A 24 -2.85 3.83 -8.13
CA TRP A 24 -2.50 3.86 -6.71
C TRP A 24 -1.36 2.91 -6.34
N PHE A 25 -1.40 1.67 -6.86
CA PHE A 25 -0.34 0.69 -6.62
C PHE A 25 1.00 1.13 -7.21
N ASP A 26 0.97 1.68 -8.43
CA ASP A 26 2.16 2.16 -9.12
C ASP A 26 2.83 3.33 -8.38
N MET A 27 2.05 4.27 -7.85
CA MET A 27 2.56 5.39 -7.04
C MET A 27 3.14 4.95 -5.69
N HIS A 28 2.66 3.83 -5.14
CA HIS A 28 3.24 3.20 -3.95
C HIS A 28 4.40 2.24 -4.29
N ASP A 29 4.82 2.09 -5.55
CA ASP A 29 5.90 1.20 -5.96
C ASP A 29 7.05 1.92 -6.67
N THR A 30 7.37 3.16 -6.24
CA THR A 30 8.48 3.92 -6.86
C THR A 30 9.84 3.31 -6.55
N SER A 31 10.71 3.25 -7.57
CA SER A 31 12.02 2.63 -7.48
C SER A 31 13.07 3.40 -8.26
N PHE A 32 14.36 3.18 -7.96
CA PHE A 32 15.47 3.93 -8.55
C PHE A 32 15.50 3.86 -10.09
N GLY A 33 15.18 2.70 -10.67
CA GLY A 33 15.11 2.50 -12.13
C GLY A 33 13.70 2.59 -12.69
N GLY A 34 12.72 3.05 -11.91
CA GLY A 34 11.35 3.18 -12.37
C GLY A 34 11.19 4.33 -13.37
N THR A 35 10.22 4.20 -14.28
CA THR A 35 9.86 5.22 -15.26
C THR A 35 8.40 5.64 -15.08
N GLY A 36 8.04 6.82 -15.59
CA GLY A 36 6.69 7.37 -15.46
C GLY A 36 6.24 7.42 -14.00
N GLN A 37 5.11 6.78 -13.69
CA GLN A 37 4.53 6.75 -12.35
C GLN A 37 5.43 6.08 -11.30
N LYS A 38 6.34 5.19 -11.71
CA LYS A 38 7.25 4.44 -10.83
C LYS A 38 8.59 5.13 -10.60
N ALA A 39 8.84 6.28 -11.23
CA ALA A 39 10.09 7.03 -11.06
C ALA A 39 10.27 7.50 -9.60
N PRO A 40 11.49 7.80 -9.14
CA PRO A 40 11.69 8.44 -7.84
C PRO A 40 10.87 9.73 -7.71
N ILE A 41 10.35 10.04 -6.52
CA ILE A 41 9.67 11.32 -6.25
C ILE A 41 10.73 12.28 -5.75
N ALA A 42 10.98 13.35 -6.48
CA ALA A 42 12.05 14.33 -6.18
C ALA A 42 11.53 15.75 -5.97
N ASP A 43 10.22 15.97 -6.13
CA ASP A 43 9.58 17.27 -5.99
C ASP A 43 8.50 17.21 -4.91
N VAL A 44 8.46 18.23 -4.06
CA VAL A 44 7.43 18.38 -3.03
C VAL A 44 6.07 18.59 -3.67
N ASP A 45 6.01 19.19 -4.86
CA ASP A 45 4.79 19.47 -5.61
C ASP A 45 4.58 18.47 -6.76
N ASP A 46 5.20 17.29 -6.67
CA ASP A 46 5.04 16.21 -7.66
C ASP A 46 3.55 15.88 -7.84
N GLY A 47 3.09 15.91 -9.10
CA GLY A 47 1.69 15.68 -9.45
C GLY A 47 1.13 14.36 -8.94
N ARG A 48 1.98 13.36 -8.69
CA ARG A 48 1.59 12.08 -8.10
C ARG A 48 1.18 12.22 -6.64
N LEU A 49 1.88 13.08 -5.88
CA LEU A 49 1.51 13.38 -4.49
C LEU A 49 0.17 14.11 -4.43
N LEU A 50 -0.05 15.06 -5.34
CA LEU A 50 -1.32 15.78 -5.46
C LEU A 50 -2.47 14.83 -5.81
N TRP A 51 -2.25 13.89 -6.73
CA TRP A 51 -3.25 12.90 -7.11
C TRP A 51 -3.59 11.95 -5.95
N LEU A 52 -2.57 11.45 -5.22
CA LEU A 52 -2.78 10.62 -4.04
C LEU A 52 -3.59 11.34 -2.95
N GLU A 53 -3.28 12.61 -2.73
CA GLU A 53 -3.90 13.42 -1.69
C GLU A 53 -5.37 13.75 -2.02
N ASN A 54 -5.65 14.15 -3.27
CA ASN A 54 -6.94 14.70 -3.66
C ASN A 54 -7.79 13.70 -4.43
N ASP A 55 -7.33 13.26 -5.60
CA ASP A 55 -8.10 12.46 -6.54
C ASP A 55 -8.37 11.06 -5.99
N PHE A 56 -7.34 10.37 -5.52
CA PHE A 56 -7.48 9.01 -4.99
C PHE A 56 -8.36 8.97 -3.73
N THR A 57 -8.16 9.88 -2.78
CA THR A 57 -8.97 9.88 -1.56
C THR A 57 -10.44 10.17 -1.86
N CYS A 58 -10.73 11.05 -2.82
CA CYS A 58 -12.08 11.31 -3.30
C CYS A 58 -12.68 10.07 -3.96
N TYR A 59 -11.91 9.42 -4.85
CA TYR A 59 -12.28 8.18 -5.51
C TYR A 59 -12.66 7.07 -4.53
N VAL A 60 -11.79 6.76 -3.56
CA VAL A 60 -12.02 5.69 -2.57
C VAL A 60 -13.27 5.98 -1.73
N LYS A 61 -13.48 7.23 -1.32
CA LYS A 61 -14.69 7.65 -0.59
C LYS A 61 -15.96 7.44 -1.40
N LYS A 62 -15.92 7.79 -2.70
CA LYS A 62 -17.05 7.60 -3.62
C LYS A 62 -17.35 6.12 -3.80
N VAL A 63 -16.33 5.30 -4.05
CA VAL A 63 -16.47 3.84 -4.18
C VAL A 63 -17.09 3.25 -2.91
N GLN A 64 -16.55 3.59 -1.73
CA GLN A 64 -17.08 3.12 -0.46
C GLN A 64 -18.55 3.50 -0.26
N ALA A 65 -18.90 4.77 -0.52
CA ALA A 65 -20.28 5.24 -0.38
C ALA A 65 -21.25 4.52 -1.32
N SER A 66 -20.85 4.31 -2.59
CA SER A 66 -21.66 3.59 -3.58
C SER A 66 -21.80 2.11 -3.26
N SER A 67 -20.74 1.46 -2.79
CA SER A 67 -20.76 0.06 -2.37
C SER A 67 -21.63 -0.17 -1.13
N VAL A 68 -21.59 0.74 -0.15
CA VAL A 68 -22.48 0.69 1.02
C VAL A 68 -23.93 0.87 0.60
N ALA A 69 -24.23 1.85 -0.26
CA ALA A 69 -25.59 2.12 -0.72
C ALA A 69 -26.19 0.97 -1.55
N SER A 70 -25.36 0.26 -2.32
CA SER A 70 -25.77 -0.89 -3.13
C SER A 70 -25.76 -2.22 -2.38
N GLY A 71 -25.16 -2.27 -1.18
CA GLY A 71 -24.97 -3.50 -0.41
C GLY A 71 -23.91 -4.46 -0.97
N ASN A 72 -23.17 -4.06 -2.01
CA ASN A 72 -22.24 -4.93 -2.72
C ASN A 72 -20.78 -4.47 -2.56
N GLY A 73 -19.93 -5.36 -2.03
CA GLY A 73 -18.48 -5.26 -2.17
C GLY A 73 -17.82 -4.04 -1.51
N ALA A 74 -18.41 -3.49 -0.44
CA ALA A 74 -17.77 -2.41 0.31
C ALA A 74 -16.52 -2.90 1.05
N PHE A 75 -15.54 -2.01 1.23
CA PHE A 75 -14.43 -2.29 2.14
C PHE A 75 -14.98 -2.42 3.57
N THR A 76 -14.31 -3.24 4.39
CA THR A 76 -14.50 -3.15 5.84
C THR A 76 -14.08 -1.76 6.32
N GLY A 77 -14.63 -1.30 7.45
CA GLY A 77 -14.28 0.01 8.00
C GLY A 77 -12.77 0.15 8.24
N GLU A 78 -12.14 -0.90 8.75
CA GLU A 78 -10.70 -0.95 9.00
C GLU A 78 -9.89 -0.84 7.70
N THR A 79 -10.31 -1.54 6.65
CA THR A 79 -9.61 -1.52 5.36
C THR A 79 -9.73 -0.14 4.70
N PHE A 80 -10.91 0.46 4.75
CA PHE A 80 -11.16 1.80 4.23
C PHE A 80 -10.29 2.85 4.94
N GLU A 81 -10.30 2.85 6.27
CA GLU A 81 -9.48 3.78 7.06
C GLU A 81 -7.99 3.54 6.86
N ALA A 82 -7.54 2.28 6.83
CA ALA A 82 -6.14 1.95 6.58
C ALA A 82 -5.66 2.44 5.20
N LEU A 83 -6.51 2.36 4.17
CA LEU A 83 -6.19 2.83 2.83
C LEU A 83 -6.00 4.35 2.77
N LEU A 84 -6.91 5.10 3.40
CA LEU A 84 -6.80 6.56 3.50
C LEU A 84 -5.60 6.98 4.35
N PHE A 85 -5.40 6.32 5.50
CA PHE A 85 -4.29 6.60 6.40
C PHE A 85 -2.94 6.36 5.73
N THR A 86 -2.76 5.21 5.07
CA THR A 86 -1.51 4.86 4.38
C THR A 86 -1.20 5.84 3.26
N THR A 87 -2.23 6.23 2.50
CA THR A 87 -2.08 7.21 1.41
C THR A 87 -1.63 8.56 1.95
N LYS A 88 -2.33 9.09 2.96
CA LYS A 88 -1.97 10.36 3.60
C LYS A 88 -0.58 10.30 4.20
N SER A 89 -0.26 9.24 4.95
CA SER A 89 1.05 9.06 5.56
C SER A 89 2.17 9.04 4.52
N THR A 90 1.96 8.39 3.36
CA THR A 90 2.92 8.37 2.25
C THR A 90 3.17 9.76 1.70
N VAL A 91 2.12 10.54 1.46
CA VAL A 91 2.23 11.92 0.94
C VAL A 91 2.99 12.81 1.92
N GLU A 92 2.54 12.87 3.17
CA GLU A 92 3.12 13.73 4.20
C GLU A 92 4.59 13.38 4.46
N THR A 93 4.89 12.09 4.59
CA THR A 93 6.28 11.61 4.82
C THR A 93 7.17 11.96 3.65
N THR A 94 6.67 11.81 2.41
CA THR A 94 7.45 12.13 1.21
C THR A 94 7.76 13.62 1.14
N ARG A 95 6.73 14.49 1.31
CA ARG A 95 6.94 15.95 1.33
C ARG A 95 7.89 16.35 2.45
N TYR A 96 7.70 15.80 3.65
CA TYR A 96 8.60 16.06 4.78
C TYR A 96 10.06 15.72 4.42
N LEU A 97 10.35 14.52 3.94
CA LEU A 97 11.73 14.12 3.60
C LEU A 97 12.35 15.02 2.52
N LEU A 98 11.59 15.38 1.49
CA LEU A 98 12.06 16.28 0.43
C LEU A 98 12.35 17.69 0.98
N THR A 99 11.49 18.23 1.84
CA THR A 99 11.74 19.52 2.51
C THR A 99 12.96 19.49 3.46
N GLN A 100 13.34 18.32 3.98
CA GLN A 100 14.59 18.15 4.75
C GLN A 100 15.85 18.07 3.86
N GLY A 101 15.72 18.22 2.54
CA GLY A 101 16.84 18.20 1.60
C GLY A 101 17.25 16.81 1.11
N ILE A 102 16.39 15.79 1.29
CA ILE A 102 16.57 14.49 0.63
C ILE A 102 16.29 14.66 -0.87
N ASN A 103 17.20 14.19 -1.72
CA ASN A 103 17.10 14.39 -3.17
C ASN A 103 15.89 13.69 -3.81
N TYR A 104 15.50 12.54 -3.30
CA TYR A 104 14.33 11.78 -3.77
C TYR A 104 13.87 10.74 -2.76
N VAL A 105 12.61 10.33 -2.85
CA VAL A 105 11.96 9.32 -2.01
C VAL A 105 11.50 8.13 -2.86
N LEU A 106 11.70 6.93 -2.31
CA LEU A 106 11.25 5.65 -2.91
C LEU A 106 10.19 5.00 -2.02
N THR A 107 8.94 4.99 -2.47
CA THR A 107 7.75 4.49 -1.73
C THR A 107 7.65 2.96 -1.75
N ARG A 108 8.44 2.28 -2.61
CA ARG A 108 8.55 0.81 -2.63
C ARG A 108 9.23 0.19 -1.40
N LYS A 109 10.13 0.95 -0.74
CA LYS A 109 10.96 0.46 0.38
C LYS A 109 10.27 0.45 1.76
N PRO A 110 9.38 1.39 2.14
CA PRO A 110 8.68 1.35 3.43
C PRO A 110 7.56 0.28 3.52
N LYS A 111 7.71 -0.86 2.82
CA LYS A 111 6.75 -1.97 2.85
C LYS A 111 7.23 -3.06 3.80
N GLN A 112 6.31 -3.86 4.35
CA GLN A 112 6.57 -5.02 5.21
C GLN A 112 7.41 -6.14 4.53
N ARG A 113 7.77 -6.01 3.25
CA ARG A 113 8.50 -7.04 2.50
C ARG A 113 9.83 -7.49 3.11
N PRO A 114 10.69 -6.62 3.68
CA PRO A 114 11.91 -7.08 4.33
C PRO A 114 11.64 -7.97 5.55
N ILE A 115 10.61 -7.66 6.35
CA ILE A 115 10.25 -8.48 7.51
C ILE A 115 9.53 -9.77 7.08
N GLU A 116 8.70 -9.73 6.04
CA GLU A 116 8.14 -10.94 5.41
C GLU A 116 9.25 -11.86 4.86
N ALA A 117 10.28 -11.30 4.24
CA ALA A 117 11.43 -12.04 3.75
C ALA A 117 12.22 -12.70 4.90
N VAL A 118 12.36 -12.01 6.04
CA VAL A 118 12.93 -12.60 7.26
C VAL A 118 12.09 -13.79 7.73
N PHE A 119 10.77 -13.64 7.85
CA PHE A 119 9.91 -14.76 8.27
C PHE A 119 9.90 -15.92 7.27
N GLY A 120 9.92 -15.64 5.97
CA GLY A 120 10.08 -16.65 4.93
C GLY A 120 11.41 -17.39 5.04
N ARG A 121 12.50 -16.66 5.33
CA ARG A 121 13.82 -17.26 5.56
C ARG A 121 13.84 -18.13 6.82
N VAL A 122 13.20 -17.68 7.90
CA VAL A 122 13.07 -18.46 9.14
C VAL A 122 12.33 -19.76 8.88
N ARG A 123 11.17 -19.72 8.21
CA ARG A 123 10.43 -20.94 7.80
C ARG A 123 11.31 -21.88 6.98
N TYR A 124 12.03 -21.35 6.00
CA TYR A 124 12.94 -22.13 5.18
C TYR A 124 14.06 -22.80 5.99
N MET A 125 14.73 -22.06 6.88
CA MET A 125 15.83 -22.61 7.69
C MET A 125 15.36 -23.67 8.68
N CYS A 126 14.12 -23.59 9.15
CA CYS A 126 13.54 -24.57 10.05
C CYS A 126 12.74 -25.65 9.29
N GLY A 127 13.15 -25.99 8.05
CA GLY A 127 12.64 -27.13 7.28
C GLY A 127 11.38 -26.88 6.45
N GLY A 128 11.03 -25.63 6.18
CA GLY A 128 9.77 -25.28 5.49
C GLY A 128 8.54 -25.41 6.37
N ASN A 129 8.71 -25.37 7.70
CA ASN A 129 7.59 -25.45 8.64
C ASN A 129 6.80 -24.14 8.66
N ASP A 130 5.54 -24.19 8.23
CA ASP A 130 4.63 -23.04 8.21
C ASP A 130 4.02 -22.73 9.59
N MET A 131 4.12 -23.65 10.55
CA MET A 131 3.68 -23.48 11.94
C MET A 131 4.86 -23.65 12.91
N LEU A 132 5.72 -22.64 12.94
CA LEU A 132 6.88 -22.61 13.84
C LEU A 132 6.48 -22.14 15.25
N ASP A 133 6.85 -22.94 16.26
CA ASP A 133 6.92 -22.46 17.65
C ASP A 133 8.13 -21.51 17.80
N ALA A 134 7.96 -20.42 18.55
CA ALA A 134 9.01 -19.45 18.83
C ALA A 134 10.30 -20.08 19.38
N ARG A 135 10.18 -21.22 20.09
CA ARG A 135 11.34 -22.00 20.59
C ARG A 135 12.15 -22.65 19.48
N ALA A 136 11.49 -23.11 18.42
CA ALA A 136 12.16 -23.73 17.26
C ALA A 136 12.97 -22.70 16.46
N VAL A 137 12.56 -21.42 16.53
CA VAL A 137 13.18 -20.31 15.82
C VAL A 137 14.49 -19.85 16.48
N ASP A 138 14.63 -19.97 17.79
CA ASP A 138 15.82 -19.52 18.54
C ASP A 138 17.10 -20.25 18.10
N GLY A 139 16.98 -21.53 17.70
CA GLY A 139 18.09 -22.29 17.12
C GLY A 139 18.41 -21.98 15.66
N CYS A 140 17.50 -21.30 14.94
CA CYS A 140 17.68 -20.95 13.53
C CYS A 140 18.47 -19.63 13.37
N PHE A 141 18.67 -18.85 14.44
CA PHE A 141 19.49 -17.64 14.44
C PHE A 141 20.88 -17.89 15.04
N GLY A 142 21.92 -17.25 14.49
CA GLY A 142 23.29 -17.40 15.00
C GLY A 142 23.42 -16.95 16.47
N PRO A 143 24.51 -17.32 17.18
CA PRO A 143 24.64 -17.13 18.63
C PRO A 143 24.51 -15.68 19.12
N ASN A 144 24.61 -14.71 18.21
CA ASN A 144 24.50 -13.27 18.48
C ASN A 144 23.12 -12.67 18.21
N CYS A 145 22.14 -13.45 17.75
CA CYS A 145 20.81 -12.95 17.43
C CYS A 145 19.75 -13.77 18.18
N LYS A 146 19.51 -13.40 19.44
CA LYS A 146 18.50 -14.03 20.31
C LYS A 146 17.20 -13.24 20.22
N ILE A 147 16.08 -13.92 19.96
CA ILE A 147 14.75 -13.30 20.04
C ILE A 147 14.37 -13.27 21.52
N GLN A 148 14.43 -12.09 22.14
CA GLN A 148 13.95 -11.92 23.52
C GLN A 148 12.43 -11.77 23.52
N VAL A 149 11.71 -12.84 23.87
CA VAL A 149 10.28 -12.76 24.18
C VAL A 149 10.13 -12.22 25.59
N ARG A 150 9.81 -10.93 25.74
CA ARG A 150 9.45 -10.34 27.04
C ARG A 150 7.97 -10.62 27.32
N LYS A 151 7.67 -11.15 28.50
CA LYS A 151 6.30 -11.23 29.00
C LYS A 151 5.77 -9.80 29.16
N ALA A 152 4.64 -9.48 28.55
CA ALA A 152 3.90 -8.27 28.87
C ALA A 152 3.41 -8.39 30.33
N THR A 153 3.89 -7.51 31.19
CA THR A 153 3.39 -7.27 32.55
C THR A 153 2.28 -6.25 32.53
#